data_AF-A0A259GXY9-F1
#
_entry.id   AF-A0A259GXY9-F1
#
_cell.length_a   1.000
_cell.length_b   1.000
_cell.length_c   1.000
_cell.angle_alpha   90.00
_cell.angle_beta   90.00
_cell.angle_gamma   90.00
#
_symmetry.space_group_name_H-M   'P 1'
#
loop_
_entity.id
_entity.type
_entity.pdbx_description
1 polymer ?
#
loop_
_entity_poly.entity_id
_entity_poly.type
_entity_poly.pdbx_seq_one_letter_code
_entity_poly.pdbx_strand_id
1 'polypeptide(L)' 'MGGLSLPHLIVLALVVLVLFGRGRISEMMGDFGKGIKSFKQGMTDEDNKPVTPPPAQLQQQTPPPAQPAPQPTSS' A
#
# COMPACT_ATOMS: atom_id res chain seq x y z
N MET A 1 8.49 -32.27 -29.86
CA MET A 1 8.11 -31.10 -30.68
C MET A 1 7.35 -30.10 -29.81
N GLY A 2 7.88 -28.90 -29.60
CA GLY A 2 7.05 -27.72 -29.33
C GLY A 2 6.51 -27.49 -27.91
N GLY A 3 7.28 -27.71 -26.85
CA GLY A 3 6.96 -27.08 -25.56
C GLY A 3 7.49 -25.64 -25.57
N LEU A 4 6.72 -24.67 -25.08
CA LEU A 4 7.14 -23.29 -24.81
C LEU A 4 8.37 -23.32 -23.89
N SER A 5 9.55 -23.52 -24.46
CA SER A 5 10.78 -23.60 -23.71
C SER A 5 11.05 -22.21 -23.14
N LEU A 6 11.50 -22.15 -21.89
CA LEU A 6 11.92 -20.92 -21.20
C LEU A 6 12.57 -19.86 -22.12
N PRO A 7 13.51 -20.22 -23.03
CA PRO A 7 14.08 -19.26 -23.98
C PRO A 7 13.06 -18.58 -24.91
N HIS A 8 12.04 -19.27 -25.41
CA HIS A 8 11.01 -18.65 -26.25
C HIS A 8 10.20 -17.60 -25.49
N LEU A 9 9.89 -17.84 -24.22
CA LEU A 9 9.19 -16.86 -23.38
C LEU A 9 10.06 -15.62 -23.10
N ILE A 10 11.36 -15.81 -22.89
CA ILE A 10 12.31 -14.70 -22.72
C ILE A 10 12.42 -13.87 -24.00
N VAL A 11 12.51 -14.51 -25.16
CA VAL A 11 12.56 -13.80 -26.45
C VAL A 11 11.26 -13.04 -26.70
N LEU A 12 10.10 -13.64 -26.41
CA LEU A 12 8.81 -12.97 -26.54
C LEU A 12 8.70 -11.77 -25.58
N ALA A 13 9.12 -11.93 -24.32
CA ALA A 13 9.14 -10.85 -23.34
C ALA A 13 10.04 -9.69 -23.78
N LEU A 14 11.20 -9.99 -24.38
CA LEU A 14 12.08 -8.96 -24.95
C LEU A 14 11.41 -8.21 -26.10
N VAL A 15 10.75 -8.90 -27.02
CA VAL A 15 10.04 -8.28 -28.14
C VAL A 15 8.93 -7.35 -27.62
N VAL A 16 8.15 -7.81 -26.65
CA VAL A 16 7.11 -6.98 -26.00
C VAL A 16 7.74 -5.77 -25.28
N LEU A 17 8.86 -5.96 -24.57
CA LEU A 17 9.55 -4.87 -23.89
C LEU A 17 10.07 -3.81 -24.87
N VAL A 18 10.53 -4.20 -26.06
CA VAL A 18 11.00 -3.26 -27.09
C VAL A 18 9.84 -2.51 -27.73
N LEU A 19 8.73 -3.20 -28.04
CA LEU A 19 7.55 -2.60 -28.67
C LEU A 19 6.83 -1.61 -27.74
N PHE A 20 6.64 -2.00 -26.48
CA PHE A 20 5.92 -1.18 -25.50
C PHE A 20 6.85 -0.21 -24.75
N GLY A 21 8.15 -0.50 -24.72
CA GLY A 21 9.15 0.27 -23.99
C GLY A 21 9.09 0.08 -22.48
N ARG A 22 10.23 0.32 -21.80
CA ARG A 22 10.34 0.18 -20.34
C ARG A 22 9.41 1.10 -19.55
N GLY A 23 9.14 2.31 -20.06
CA GLY A 23 8.34 3.32 -19.35
C GLY A 23 6.89 2.91 -19.17
N ARG A 24 6.23 2.43 -20.23
CA ARG A 24 4.82 2.01 -20.17
C ARG A 24 4.63 0.73 -19.37
N ILE A 25 5.51 -0.25 -19.51
CA ILE A 25 5.43 -1.49 -18.73
C ILE A 25 5.64 -1.20 -17.23
N SER A 26 6.59 -0.36 -16.84
CA SER A 26 6.81 0.00 -15.43
C SER A 26 5.63 0.74 -14.80
N GLU A 27 5.01 1.68 -15.53
CA GLU A 27 3.83 2.41 -15.06
C GLU A 27 2.63 1.46 -14.85
N MET A 28 2.33 0.61 -15.85
CA MET A 28 1.25 -0.37 -15.76
C MET A 28 1.51 -1.44 -14.69
N MET A 29 2.74 -1.93 -14.57
CA MET A 29 3.11 -2.92 -13.55
C MET A 29 3.05 -2.34 -12.13
N GLY A 30 3.28 -1.03 -11.97
CA GLY A 30 3.13 -0.33 -10.70
C GLY A 30 1.68 -0.33 -10.21
N ASP A 31 0.72 0.00 -11.08
CA ASP A 31 -0.69 0.02 -10.71
C ASP A 31 -1.28 -1.40 -10.57
N PHE A 32 -0.85 -2.34 -11.41
CA PHE A 32 -1.16 -3.76 -11.23
C PHE A 32 -0.61 -4.30 -9.90
N GLY A 33 0.64 -3.96 -9.57
CA GLY A 33 1.28 -4.39 -8.33
C GLY A 33 0.57 -3.87 -7.08
N LYS A 34 0.09 -2.62 -7.10
CA LYS A 34 -0.76 -2.07 -6.02
C LYS A 34 -2.07 -2.83 -5.90
N GLY A 35 -2.76 -3.10 -7.02
CA GLY A 35 -4.02 -3.85 -7.02
C GLY A 35 -3.87 -5.27 -6.45
N ILE A 36 -2.83 -6.01 -6.90
CA ILE A 36 -2.54 -7.36 -6.39
C ILE A 36 -2.11 -7.30 -4.92
N LYS A 37 -1.35 -6.28 -4.49
CA LYS A 37 -0.96 -6.11 -3.09
C LYS A 37 -2.18 -5.86 -2.19
N SER A 38 -3.09 -4.96 -2.58
CA SER A 38 -4.33 -4.70 -1.84
C SER A 38 -5.25 -5.92 -1.82
N PHE A 39 -5.34 -6.67 -2.92
CA PHE A 39 -6.10 -7.91 -2.99
C PHE A 39 -5.51 -8.96 -2.03
N LYS A 40 -4.19 -9.15 -2.07
CA LYS A 40 -3.50 -10.10 -1.17
C LYS A 40 -3.58 -9.69 0.29
N GLN A 41 -3.51 -8.39 0.58
CA GLN A 41 -3.73 -7.84 1.93
C GLN A 41 -5.15 -8.09 2.41
N GLY A 42 -6.18 -7.79 1.61
CA GLY A 42 -7.58 -8.07 1.96
C GLY A 42 -7.83 -9.56 2.21
N MET A 43 -7.26 -10.44 1.38
CA MET A 43 -7.40 -11.89 1.56
C MET A 43 -6.61 -12.45 2.75
N THR A 44 -5.50 -11.79 3.13
CA THR A 44 -4.71 -12.16 4.33
C THR A 44 -5.32 -11.59 5.60
N ASP A 45 -5.98 -10.42 5.56
CA ASP A 45 -6.63 -9.77 6.71
C ASP A 45 -7.87 -10.55 7.20
N GLU A 46 -8.54 -11.29 6.31
CA GLU A 46 -9.61 -12.23 6.70
C GLU A 46 -9.08 -13.49 7.41
N ASP A 47 -7.85 -13.93 7.12
CA ASP A 47 -7.24 -15.13 7.71
C ASP A 47 -6.38 -14.80 8.95
N ASN A 48 -5.87 -13.58 9.02
CA ASN A 48 -4.99 -13.09 10.07
C ASN A 48 -5.46 -11.70 10.49
N LYS A 49 -6.40 -11.63 11.44
CA LYS A 49 -6.59 -10.41 12.24
C LYS A 49 -5.56 -10.42 13.38
N PRO A 50 -4.40 -9.77 13.28
CA PRO A 50 -3.83 -9.16 14.47
C PRO A 50 -4.71 -7.95 14.79
N VAL A 51 -5.31 -7.96 15.99
CA VAL A 51 -5.91 -6.79 16.62
C VAL A 51 -4.79 -5.75 16.75
N THR A 52 -4.56 -4.97 15.69
CA THR A 52 -3.66 -3.83 15.74
C THR A 52 -4.54 -2.68 16.19
N PRO A 53 -4.37 -2.16 17.43
CA PRO A 53 -5.06 -0.94 17.82
C PRO A 53 -4.72 0.14 16.78
N PRO A 54 -5.71 0.98 16.39
CA PRO A 54 -5.53 1.94 15.30
C PRO A 54 -4.25 2.74 15.51
N PRO A 55 -3.45 2.97 14.45
CA PRO A 55 -2.25 3.77 14.57
C PRO A 55 -2.67 5.09 15.18
N ALA A 56 -2.05 5.44 16.31
CA ALA A 56 -2.27 6.70 16.98
C ALA A 56 -2.28 7.78 15.90
N GLN A 57 -3.46 8.35 15.68
CA GLN A 57 -3.63 9.53 14.84
C GLN A 57 -2.54 10.49 15.28
N LEU A 58 -1.74 10.90 14.30
CA LEU A 58 -0.65 11.84 14.45
C LEU A 58 -1.02 12.87 15.52
N GLN A 59 -0.32 12.79 16.64
CA GLN A 59 -0.26 13.81 17.66
C GLN A 59 0.32 15.07 17.00
N GLN A 60 -0.53 15.79 16.29
CA GLN A 60 -0.21 17.13 15.82
C GLN A 60 -1.47 17.97 15.96
N GLN A 61 -1.36 18.86 16.96
CA GLN A 61 -2.15 20.06 17.21
C GLN A 61 -3.33 19.90 18.19
N THR A 62 -3.02 19.99 19.50
CA THR A 62 -3.43 21.16 20.31
C THR A 62 -2.53 21.33 21.55
N PRO A 63 -2.21 22.58 21.97
CA PRO A 63 -1.23 22.91 23.01
C PRO A 63 -1.62 22.48 24.45
N PRO A 64 -0.70 22.63 25.45
CA PRO A 64 -0.76 22.06 26.81
C PRO A 64 -2.05 22.37 27.61
N PRO A 65 -2.38 21.56 28.64
CA PRO A 65 -3.60 21.70 29.42
C PRO A 65 -3.64 23.07 30.11
N ALA A 66 -4.65 23.87 29.75
CA ALA A 66 -5.00 25.05 30.52
C ALA A 66 -5.32 24.63 31.96
N GLN A 67 -4.52 25.16 32.87
CA GLN A 67 -4.55 24.94 34.31
C GLN A 67 -5.96 25.14 34.89
N PRO A 68 -6.34 24.42 35.95
CA PRO A 68 -7.63 24.62 36.63
C PRO A 68 -7.68 26.04 37.19
N ALA A 69 -8.46 26.92 36.55
CA ALA A 69 -8.76 28.22 37.10
C ALA A 69 -9.58 28.04 38.39
N PRO A 70 -9.14 28.59 39.54
CA PRO A 70 -9.93 28.56 40.76
C PRO A 70 -11.21 29.37 40.52
N GLN A 71 -12.35 28.68 40.52
CA GLN A 71 -13.66 29.31 40.40
C GLN A 71 -13.84 30.24 41.62
N PRO A 72 -14.10 31.55 41.44
CA PRO A 72 -14.42 32.41 42.56
C PRO A 72 -15.80 32.02 43.10
N THR A 73 -15.82 31.59 44.36
CA THR A 73 -17.01 31.40 45.18
C THR A 73 -17.87 32.67 45.13
N SER A 74 -19.03 32.60 44.48
CA SER A 74 -20.02 33.68 44.56
C SER A 74 -20.90 33.44 45.79
N SER A 75 -21.00 34.49 46.62
CA SER A 75 -21.87 34.58 47.81
C SER A 75 -23.36 34.65 47.46
#